data_AF-A0A6A3C247-F1
#
_entry.id   AF-A0A6A3C247-F1
#
_cell.length_a   1.000
_cell.length_b   1.000
_cell.length_c   1.000
_cell.angle_alpha   90.00
_cell.angle_beta   90.00
_cell.angle_gamma   90.00
#
_symmetry.space_group_name_H-M   'P 1'
#
loop_
_entity.id
_entity.type
_entity.pdbx_description
1 polymer ?
#
loop_
_entity_poly.entity_id
_entity_poly.type
_entity_poly.pdbx_seq_one_letter_code
_entity_poly.pdbx_strand_id
1 'polypeptide(L)'
;MFPSLENPNGIAQLPGMPELTVGDLPTFMLPFSPPHFRLWVAEFVSVLDKVKWVLGNSVNELEEETVNSLALVKPIYPIGPLVSPILLGKEETVEGSVDMWRAQDYCIEWLNKQEPSSVIYVSFGSIIMSSENQIHSIALALKNIKRPFRWVVKASNARKDEFPSGFLEEIKKEKWVAYPEWTDQPTNSKLLVDFFKIGVRMRNRGEEGLSVEEVERCIMEVTDGAGAREMKRRAMELKEAAKKALGDAGSSNRNIDRFISEIMENHTAITFNSSSS
;
A
#
# COMPACT_ATOMS: atom_id res chain seq x y z
N MET A 1 26.13 -10.36 4.11
CA MET A 1 26.37 -10.46 2.65
C MET A 1 25.01 -10.56 1.99
N PHE A 2 24.73 -9.77 0.94
CA PHE A 2 23.42 -9.83 0.26
C PHE A 2 23.28 -11.16 -0.51
N PRO A 3 22.10 -11.79 -0.57
CA PRO A 3 21.88 -12.98 -1.39
C PRO A 3 22.04 -12.68 -2.90
N SER A 4 22.23 -13.73 -3.72
CA SER A 4 22.00 -13.59 -5.16
C SER A 4 20.52 -13.31 -5.42
N LEU A 5 20.26 -12.25 -6.19
CA LEU A 5 18.92 -11.84 -6.61
C LEU A 5 18.29 -12.80 -7.64
N GLU A 6 19.02 -13.81 -8.12
CA GLU A 6 18.56 -14.79 -9.11
C GLU A 6 17.76 -15.94 -8.50
N ASN A 7 17.95 -16.23 -7.20
CA ASN A 7 17.16 -17.23 -6.50
C ASN A 7 16.02 -16.54 -5.73
N PRO A 8 14.75 -16.62 -6.17
CA PRO A 8 13.64 -15.94 -5.48
C PRO A 8 13.42 -16.45 -4.05
N ASN A 9 13.86 -17.68 -3.73
CA ASN A 9 13.80 -18.27 -2.39
C ASN A 9 15.05 -17.97 -1.54
N GLY A 10 16.01 -17.18 -2.04
CA GLY A 10 17.14 -16.71 -1.25
C GLY A 10 16.68 -15.75 -0.15
N ILE A 11 17.31 -15.80 1.03
CA ILE A 11 16.92 -14.95 2.16
C ILE A 11 17.66 -13.61 2.10
N ALA A 12 16.91 -12.52 2.06
CA ALA A 12 17.39 -11.14 2.07
C ALA A 12 17.18 -10.50 3.44
N GLN A 13 18.15 -10.67 4.35
CA GLN A 13 18.11 -10.01 5.66
C GLN A 13 18.41 -8.51 5.52
N LEU A 14 17.44 -7.68 5.87
CA LEU A 14 17.58 -6.22 5.97
C LEU A 14 17.42 -5.81 7.45
N PRO A 15 18.28 -4.93 8.00
CA PRO A 15 18.13 -4.44 9.37
C PRO A 15 16.77 -3.75 9.58
N GLY A 16 16.09 -4.08 10.68
CA GLY A 16 14.78 -3.54 11.05
C GLY A 16 13.58 -4.07 10.25
N MET A 17 13.78 -5.08 9.39
CA MET A 17 12.72 -5.71 8.60
C MET A 17 12.49 -7.17 9.03
N PRO A 18 11.29 -7.75 8.81
CA PRO A 18 11.09 -9.20 8.91
C PRO A 18 11.94 -9.95 7.88
N GLU A 19 12.10 -11.27 8.05
CA GLU A 19 12.83 -12.09 7.08
C GLU A 19 12.14 -12.06 5.70
N LEU A 20 12.78 -11.39 4.74
CA LEU A 20 12.34 -11.31 3.35
C LEU A 20 12.99 -12.44 2.54
N THR A 21 12.22 -13.06 1.64
CA THR A 21 12.80 -13.75 0.49
C THR A 21 13.19 -12.74 -0.59
N VAL A 22 14.04 -13.12 -1.54
CA VAL A 22 14.31 -12.30 -2.74
C VAL A 22 13.02 -12.02 -3.51
N GLY A 23 12.07 -12.95 -3.55
CA GLY A 23 10.73 -12.74 -4.11
C GLY A 23 9.83 -11.77 -3.33
N ASP A 24 10.21 -11.40 -2.10
CA ASP A 24 9.54 -10.35 -1.31
C ASP A 24 10.18 -8.96 -1.50
N LEU A 25 11.30 -8.85 -2.22
CA LEU A 25 11.92 -7.56 -2.53
C LEU A 25 11.14 -6.79 -3.60
N PRO A 26 11.20 -5.44 -3.63
CA PRO A 26 10.55 -4.66 -4.68
C PRO A 26 10.99 -5.09 -6.08
N THR A 27 10.03 -5.36 -6.98
CA THR A 27 10.29 -6.07 -8.25
C THR A 27 11.33 -5.37 -9.12
N PHE A 28 11.40 -4.03 -9.04
CA PHE A 28 12.34 -3.18 -9.78
C PHE A 28 13.82 -3.44 -9.45
N MET A 29 14.14 -4.12 -8.33
CA MET A 29 15.51 -4.53 -7.98
C MET A 29 15.90 -5.91 -8.57
N LEU A 30 14.92 -6.72 -9.00
CA LEU A 30 15.14 -8.12 -9.39
C LEU A 30 15.74 -8.26 -10.80
N PRO A 31 16.45 -9.37 -11.12
CA PRO A 31 17.26 -9.45 -12.34
C PRO A 31 16.44 -9.39 -13.64
N PHE A 32 15.18 -9.84 -13.59
CA PHE A 32 14.23 -9.80 -14.70
C PHE A 32 13.66 -8.40 -14.96
N SER A 33 13.81 -7.45 -14.03
CA SER A 33 13.33 -6.08 -14.25
C SER A 33 14.24 -5.32 -15.23
N PRO A 34 13.64 -4.49 -16.12
CA PRO A 34 14.36 -3.67 -17.08
C PRO A 34 15.55 -2.92 -16.47
N PRO A 35 16.74 -2.92 -17.10
CA PRO A 35 17.96 -2.37 -16.50
C PRO A 35 17.86 -0.91 -16.02
N HIS A 36 16.99 -0.09 -16.64
CA HIS A 36 16.78 1.30 -16.24
C HIS A 36 16.31 1.46 -14.78
N PHE A 37 15.58 0.48 -14.23
CA PHE A 37 15.17 0.50 -12.83
C PHE A 37 16.36 0.37 -11.87
N ARG A 38 17.31 -0.51 -12.18
CA ARG A 38 18.54 -0.66 -11.38
C ARG A 38 19.45 0.55 -11.49
N LEU A 39 19.47 1.22 -12.65
CA LEU A 39 20.15 2.52 -12.80
C LEU A 39 19.48 3.61 -11.96
N TRP A 40 18.14 3.70 -11.96
CA TRP A 40 17.38 4.66 -11.15
C TRP A 40 17.57 4.44 -9.64
N VAL A 41 17.59 3.19 -9.17
CA VAL A 41 17.92 2.87 -7.77
C VAL A 41 19.36 3.29 -7.42
N ALA A 42 20.34 3.03 -8.30
CA ALA A 42 21.72 3.45 -8.08
C ALA A 42 21.87 4.99 -8.07
N GLU A 43 21.16 5.69 -8.95
CA GLU A 43 21.08 7.16 -8.98
C GLU A 43 20.47 7.71 -7.69
N PHE A 44 19.34 7.14 -7.24
CA PHE A 44 18.68 7.51 -5.99
C PHE A 44 19.60 7.34 -4.78
N VAL A 45 20.31 6.20 -4.67
CA VAL A 45 21.33 5.98 -3.63
C VAL A 45 22.45 7.03 -3.73
N SER A 46 22.89 7.39 -4.94
CA SER A 46 23.93 8.41 -5.15
C SER A 46 23.54 9.84 -4.77
N VAL A 47 22.26 10.11 -4.48
CA VAL A 47 21.77 11.41 -3.97
C VAL A 47 21.39 11.38 -2.49
N LEU A 48 21.32 10.21 -1.83
CA LEU A 48 21.05 10.11 -0.40
C LEU A 48 22.08 10.87 0.45
N ASP A 49 23.35 10.87 0.06
CA ASP A 49 24.38 11.67 0.75
C ASP A 49 24.19 13.19 0.57
N LYS A 50 23.60 13.60 -0.56
CA LYS A 50 23.44 15.01 -0.97
C LYS A 50 22.21 15.69 -0.39
N VAL A 51 21.12 14.96 -0.12
CA VAL A 51 19.94 15.51 0.55
C VAL A 51 20.23 15.70 2.04
N LYS A 52 19.76 16.80 2.66
CA LYS A 52 19.89 17.00 4.11
C LYS A 52 18.85 16.20 4.90
N TRP A 53 17.63 16.09 4.38
CA TRP A 53 16.50 15.42 5.03
C TRP A 53 15.89 14.36 4.12
N VAL A 54 15.37 13.28 4.72
CA VAL A 54 14.51 12.29 4.06
C VAL A 54 13.19 12.26 4.81
N LEU A 55 12.09 12.61 4.13
CA LEU A 55 10.74 12.58 4.70
C LEU A 55 10.04 11.28 4.29
N GLY A 56 9.62 10.48 5.26
CA GLY A 56 8.94 9.20 5.03
C GLY A 56 7.44 9.31 5.22
N ASN A 57 6.65 8.78 4.28
CA ASN A 57 5.20 8.63 4.45
C ASN A 57 4.87 7.39 5.29
N SER A 58 5.29 7.40 6.56
CA SER A 58 5.05 6.37 7.56
C SER A 58 5.02 7.01 8.96
N VAL A 59 4.84 6.22 10.02
CA VAL A 59 4.83 6.68 11.42
C VAL A 59 5.77 5.84 12.27
N ASN A 60 6.40 6.47 13.27
CA ASN A 60 7.32 5.78 14.18
C ASN A 60 6.66 4.55 14.83
N GLU A 61 5.39 4.68 15.24
CA GLU A 61 4.59 3.66 15.91
C GLU A 61 4.31 2.38 15.08
N LEU A 62 4.63 2.37 13.78
CA LEU A 62 4.48 1.19 12.91
C LEU A 62 5.80 0.55 12.49
N GLU A 63 6.89 1.32 12.43
CA GLU A 63 8.14 0.91 11.78
C GLU A 63 9.39 1.32 12.58
N GLU A 64 9.31 1.37 13.91
CA GLU A 64 10.39 1.84 14.80
C GLU A 64 11.74 1.16 14.53
N GLU A 65 11.78 -0.16 14.37
CA GLU A 65 13.03 -0.89 14.07
C GLU A 65 13.61 -0.52 12.70
N THR A 66 12.75 -0.33 11.69
CA THR A 66 13.13 0.13 10.34
C THR A 66 13.69 1.55 10.38
N VAL A 67 13.03 2.45 11.11
CA VAL A 67 13.42 3.87 11.26
C VAL A 67 14.76 3.99 11.99
N ASN A 68 14.94 3.25 13.09
CA ASN A 68 16.19 3.18 13.83
C ASN A 68 17.33 2.57 12.98
N SER A 69 17.02 1.58 12.15
CA SER A 69 17.99 0.97 11.22
C SER A 69 18.39 1.91 10.09
N LEU A 70 17.42 2.63 9.50
CA LEU A 70 17.68 3.64 8.46
C LEU A 70 18.52 4.80 9.01
N ALA A 71 18.34 5.21 10.26
CA ALA A 71 19.13 6.27 10.88
C ALA A 71 20.65 6.00 10.93
N LEU A 72 21.09 4.73 10.81
CA LEU A 72 22.50 4.35 10.69
C LEU A 72 23.10 4.66 9.30
N VAL A 73 22.27 4.88 8.29
CA VAL A 73 22.65 5.17 6.89
C VAL A 73 22.25 6.61 6.53
N LYS A 74 20.98 6.95 6.72
CA LYS A 74 20.45 8.31 6.55
C LYS A 74 19.24 8.53 7.48
N PRO A 75 19.29 9.51 8.41
CA PRO A 75 18.14 9.87 9.24
C PRO A 75 16.89 10.19 8.42
N ILE A 76 15.83 9.44 8.69
CA ILE A 76 14.49 9.60 8.11
C ILE A 76 13.55 10.23 9.13
N TYR A 77 12.61 11.03 8.64
CA TYR A 77 11.57 11.70 9.41
C TYR A 77 10.22 11.11 8.98
N PRO A 78 9.64 10.14 9.71
CA PRO A 78 8.30 9.64 9.45
C PRO A 78 7.25 10.74 9.74
N ILE A 79 6.54 11.21 8.71
CA ILE A 79 5.60 12.33 8.79
C ILE A 79 4.17 11.94 8.35
N GLY A 80 3.90 10.64 8.23
CA GLY A 80 2.64 10.12 7.70
C GLY A 80 1.57 9.82 8.75
N PRO A 81 0.54 9.04 8.39
CA PRO A 81 0.16 8.77 7.01
C PRO A 81 -0.33 10.07 6.33
N LEU A 82 0.27 10.42 5.20
CA LEU A 82 -0.14 11.55 4.36
C LEU A 82 -1.39 11.13 3.56
N VAL A 83 -2.56 11.26 4.19
CA VAL A 83 -3.86 10.84 3.67
C VAL A 83 -4.90 11.96 3.81
N SER A 84 -5.98 11.89 3.01
CA SER A 84 -7.08 12.86 3.06
C SER A 84 -7.64 13.02 4.48
N PRO A 85 -7.92 14.25 4.97
CA PRO A 85 -8.50 14.49 6.29
C PRO A 85 -9.80 13.72 6.56
N ILE A 86 -10.57 13.41 5.51
CA ILE A 86 -11.79 12.60 5.56
C ILE A 86 -11.52 11.22 6.17
N LEU A 87 -10.40 10.59 5.82
CA LEU A 87 -10.03 9.25 6.33
C LEU A 87 -9.64 9.27 7.82
N LEU A 88 -9.33 10.45 8.36
CA LEU A 88 -9.07 10.69 9.78
C LEU A 88 -10.35 11.10 10.54
N GLY A 89 -11.46 11.33 9.84
CA GLY A 89 -12.73 11.82 10.41
C GLY A 89 -12.83 13.34 10.55
N LYS A 90 -12.02 14.10 9.81
CA LYS A 90 -12.13 15.57 9.71
C LYS A 90 -12.94 15.96 8.47
N GLU A 91 -13.64 17.09 8.51
CA GLU A 91 -14.31 17.65 7.34
C GLU A 91 -13.30 18.18 6.30
N GLU A 92 -13.71 18.23 5.04
CA GLU A 92 -12.85 18.65 3.93
C GLU A 92 -12.85 20.17 3.77
N THR A 93 -11.81 20.84 4.26
CA THR A 93 -11.49 22.21 3.83
C THR A 93 -11.01 22.17 2.38
N VAL A 94 -11.64 22.96 1.50
CA VAL A 94 -11.48 22.85 0.04
C VAL A 94 -10.04 23.12 -0.46
N GLU A 95 -9.21 23.82 0.31
CA GLU A 95 -7.80 23.99 0.00
C GLU A 95 -7.00 22.69 0.24
N GLY A 96 -6.55 22.05 -0.85
CA GLY A 96 -5.59 20.95 -0.80
C GLY A 96 -6.16 19.53 -1.04
N SER A 97 -7.42 19.38 -1.48
CA SER A 97 -7.94 18.05 -1.83
C SER A 97 -7.15 17.42 -2.99
N VAL A 98 -6.65 16.22 -2.76
CA VAL A 98 -5.84 15.43 -3.73
C VAL A 98 -6.71 14.42 -4.50
N ASP A 99 -7.99 14.28 -4.14
CA ASP A 99 -8.90 13.33 -4.78
C ASP A 99 -9.31 13.81 -6.18
N MET A 100 -8.68 13.22 -7.20
CA MET A 100 -8.94 13.50 -8.62
C MET A 100 -10.42 13.29 -9.05
N TRP A 101 -11.21 12.58 -8.25
CA TRP A 101 -12.60 12.25 -8.54
C TRP A 101 -13.43 12.22 -7.26
N ARG A 102 -14.50 13.03 -7.18
CA ARG A 102 -15.52 12.87 -6.15
C ARG A 102 -16.16 11.48 -6.28
N ALA A 103 -16.27 10.74 -5.18
CA ALA A 103 -17.03 9.51 -5.16
C ALA A 103 -18.49 9.82 -5.53
N GLN A 104 -19.01 9.15 -6.57
CA GLN A 104 -20.38 9.38 -7.04
C GLN A 104 -21.37 9.00 -5.93
N ASP A 105 -22.31 9.89 -5.59
CA ASP A 105 -23.02 9.85 -4.31
C ASP A 105 -23.76 8.52 -4.06
N TYR A 106 -24.31 7.90 -5.12
CA TYR A 106 -24.96 6.59 -5.08
C TYR A 106 -24.07 5.48 -4.48
N CYS A 107 -22.74 5.56 -4.62
CA CYS A 107 -21.80 4.58 -4.05
C CYS A 107 -21.78 4.62 -2.52
N ILE A 108 -21.88 5.82 -1.94
CA ILE A 108 -21.90 6.02 -0.49
C ILE A 108 -23.31 5.73 0.03
N GLU A 109 -24.35 6.15 -0.69
CA GLU A 109 -25.72 5.76 -0.36
C GLU A 109 -25.97 4.25 -0.39
N TRP A 110 -25.35 3.51 -1.33
CA TRP A 110 -25.45 2.05 -1.40
C TRP A 110 -24.73 1.40 -0.22
N LEU A 111 -23.52 1.89 0.10
CA LEU A 111 -22.70 1.38 1.21
C LEU A 111 -23.38 1.61 2.57
N ASN A 112 -24.01 2.78 2.76
CA ASN A 112 -24.76 3.12 3.97
C ASN A 112 -26.04 2.27 4.18
N LYS A 113 -26.42 1.43 3.22
CA LYS A 113 -27.54 0.48 3.30
C LYS A 113 -27.09 -0.97 3.60
N GLN A 114 -25.79 -1.20 3.79
CA GLN A 114 -25.21 -2.52 4.07
C GLN A 114 -24.87 -2.68 5.56
N GLU A 115 -24.97 -3.90 6.09
CA GLU A 115 -24.59 -4.21 7.47
C GLU A 115 -23.10 -3.90 7.77
N PRO A 116 -22.74 -3.42 8.97
CA PRO A 116 -21.36 -3.05 9.29
C PRO A 116 -20.37 -4.20 9.08
N SER A 117 -19.34 -3.96 8.24
CA SER A 117 -18.33 -4.95 7.83
C SER A 117 -18.83 -6.11 6.95
N SER A 118 -20.02 -6.01 6.34
CA SER A 118 -20.53 -7.05 5.42
C SER A 118 -20.02 -6.94 3.97
N VAL A 119 -19.49 -5.77 3.58
CA VAL A 119 -19.07 -5.47 2.20
C VAL A 119 -17.61 -5.83 1.96
N ILE A 120 -17.35 -6.62 0.92
CA ILE A 120 -16.02 -6.88 0.39
C ILE A 120 -15.61 -5.70 -0.53
N TYR A 121 -14.69 -4.86 -0.10
CA TYR A 121 -14.06 -3.87 -0.98
C TYR A 121 -12.83 -4.46 -1.66
N VAL A 122 -12.68 -4.26 -2.97
CA VAL A 122 -11.49 -4.68 -3.72
C VAL A 122 -11.01 -3.54 -4.63
N SER A 123 -9.72 -3.24 -4.61
CA SER A 123 -9.12 -2.21 -5.46
C SER A 123 -7.60 -2.40 -5.56
N PHE A 124 -7.02 -1.90 -6.65
CA PHE A 124 -5.65 -2.20 -7.08
C PHE A 124 -4.90 -0.95 -7.57
N GLY A 125 -5.30 0.22 -7.05
CA GLY A 125 -4.64 1.50 -7.30
C GLY A 125 -4.66 1.98 -8.76
N SER A 126 -4.00 3.10 -9.01
CA SER A 126 -4.00 3.81 -10.30
C SER A 126 -3.08 3.18 -11.36
N ILE A 127 -2.00 2.48 -10.96
CA ILE A 127 -0.90 2.10 -11.88
C ILE A 127 -1.04 0.70 -12.50
N ILE A 128 -1.64 -0.26 -11.78
CA ILE A 128 -1.58 -1.70 -12.08
C ILE A 128 -2.39 -2.14 -13.32
N MET A 129 -1.87 -3.14 -14.03
CA MET A 129 -2.53 -3.93 -15.09
C MET A 129 -2.53 -5.41 -14.71
N SER A 130 -3.53 -6.18 -15.16
CA SER A 130 -3.75 -7.59 -14.75
C SER A 130 -4.25 -8.41 -15.94
N SER A 131 -4.15 -9.75 -15.87
CA SER A 131 -4.54 -10.63 -16.97
C SER A 131 -6.00 -11.09 -16.93
N GLU A 132 -6.52 -11.47 -18.10
CA GLU A 132 -7.89 -11.96 -18.33
C GLU A 132 -8.26 -13.12 -17.39
N ASN A 133 -7.34 -14.07 -17.20
CA ASN A 133 -7.54 -15.22 -16.31
C ASN A 133 -7.66 -14.81 -14.83
N GLN A 134 -6.84 -13.86 -14.37
CA GLN A 134 -6.93 -13.35 -12.99
C GLN A 134 -8.25 -12.61 -12.75
N ILE A 135 -8.65 -11.81 -13.73
CA ILE A 135 -9.93 -11.10 -13.77
C ILE A 135 -11.10 -12.10 -13.68
N HIS A 136 -11.09 -13.14 -14.49
CA HIS A 136 -12.11 -14.21 -14.51
C HIS A 136 -12.19 -14.94 -13.17
N SER A 137 -11.05 -15.35 -12.59
CA SER A 137 -11.04 -16.12 -11.34
C SER A 137 -11.64 -15.36 -10.16
N ILE A 138 -11.32 -14.07 -10.01
CA ILE A 138 -11.86 -13.29 -8.89
C ILE A 138 -13.31 -12.83 -9.15
N ALA A 139 -13.65 -12.55 -10.41
CA ALA A 139 -15.03 -12.36 -10.85
C ALA A 139 -15.94 -13.53 -10.43
N LEU A 140 -15.51 -14.77 -10.68
CA LEU A 140 -16.26 -15.96 -10.32
C LEU A 140 -16.29 -16.21 -8.80
N ALA A 141 -15.16 -16.00 -8.11
CA ALA A 141 -15.09 -16.12 -6.65
C ALA A 141 -16.09 -15.18 -5.94
N LEU A 142 -16.14 -13.91 -6.34
CA LEU A 142 -17.08 -12.92 -5.77
C LEU A 142 -18.55 -13.32 -6.02
N LYS A 143 -18.86 -13.88 -7.19
CA LYS A 143 -20.19 -14.43 -7.49
C LYS A 143 -20.55 -15.63 -6.61
N ASN A 144 -19.59 -16.50 -6.33
CA ASN A 144 -19.79 -17.72 -5.52
C ASN A 144 -19.97 -17.41 -4.02
N ILE A 145 -19.22 -16.44 -3.49
CA ILE A 145 -19.27 -16.01 -2.08
C ILE A 145 -20.61 -15.38 -1.69
N LYS A 146 -21.36 -14.79 -2.64
CA LYS A 146 -22.72 -14.24 -2.46
C LYS A 146 -22.83 -13.16 -1.36
N ARG A 147 -21.75 -12.44 -1.08
CA ARG A 147 -21.73 -11.26 -0.20
C ARG A 147 -21.82 -9.97 -1.02
N PRO A 148 -22.31 -8.86 -0.44
CA PRO A 148 -22.13 -7.54 -1.04
C PRO A 148 -20.65 -7.27 -1.30
N PHE A 149 -20.31 -6.80 -2.50
CA PHE A 149 -18.95 -6.43 -2.85
C PHE A 149 -18.93 -5.15 -3.69
N ARG A 150 -17.82 -4.41 -3.63
CA ARG A 150 -17.56 -3.22 -4.45
C ARG A 150 -16.13 -3.26 -4.97
N TRP A 151 -15.95 -3.15 -6.28
CA TRP A 151 -14.63 -3.05 -6.93
C TRP A 151 -14.60 -1.89 -7.96
N VAL A 152 -13.39 -1.51 -8.32
CA VAL A 152 -12.96 -0.33 -9.08
C VAL A 152 -12.06 -0.77 -10.26
N VAL A 153 -12.56 -0.66 -11.50
CA VAL A 153 -11.80 -1.02 -12.72
C VAL A 153 -11.27 0.18 -13.49
N LYS A 154 -10.24 -0.08 -14.32
CA LYS A 154 -9.77 0.80 -15.39
C LYS A 154 -10.26 0.30 -16.74
N ALA A 155 -10.71 1.20 -17.60
CA ALA A 155 -11.31 0.86 -18.89
C ALA A 155 -10.30 0.45 -19.98
N SER A 156 -8.99 0.61 -19.75
CA SER A 156 -7.92 0.35 -20.75
C SER A 156 -7.65 -1.14 -21.02
N ASN A 157 -8.10 -2.03 -20.15
CA ASN A 157 -7.74 -3.45 -20.12
C ASN A 157 -9.00 -4.35 -20.14
N ALA A 158 -10.02 -3.97 -20.92
CA ALA A 158 -11.32 -4.63 -20.88
C ALA A 158 -11.89 -4.82 -22.30
N ARG A 159 -11.52 -5.92 -22.95
CA ARG A 159 -12.24 -6.44 -24.13
C ARG A 159 -13.43 -7.29 -23.65
N LYS A 160 -14.49 -7.40 -24.45
CA LYS A 160 -15.75 -8.02 -24.00
C LYS A 160 -15.68 -9.55 -23.93
N ASP A 161 -14.74 -10.12 -24.65
CA ASP A 161 -14.39 -11.53 -24.79
C ASP A 161 -13.67 -12.11 -23.55
N GLU A 162 -13.17 -11.26 -22.66
CA GLU A 162 -12.34 -11.61 -21.49
C GLU A 162 -13.17 -12.08 -20.27
N PHE A 163 -14.50 -12.11 -20.40
CA PHE A 163 -15.45 -12.37 -19.31
C PHE A 163 -16.38 -13.55 -19.61
N PRO A 164 -16.88 -14.28 -18.59
CA PRO A 164 -17.84 -15.35 -18.79
C PRO A 164 -19.11 -14.83 -19.51
N SER A 165 -19.66 -15.64 -20.42
CA SER A 165 -20.88 -15.28 -21.16
C SER A 165 -22.03 -14.98 -20.19
N GLY A 166 -22.71 -13.84 -20.39
CA GLY A 166 -23.79 -13.37 -19.52
C GLY A 166 -23.33 -12.69 -18.22
N PHE A 167 -22.07 -12.85 -17.78
CA PHE A 167 -21.57 -12.20 -16.56
C PHE A 167 -21.57 -10.66 -16.70
N LEU A 168 -21.25 -10.15 -17.89
CA LEU A 168 -21.40 -8.73 -18.26
C LEU A 168 -22.85 -8.23 -18.23
N GLU A 169 -23.85 -9.10 -18.41
CA GLU A 169 -25.27 -8.77 -18.38
C GLU A 169 -25.82 -8.80 -16.94
N GLU A 170 -25.47 -9.81 -16.14
CA GLU A 170 -25.82 -9.90 -14.71
C GLU A 170 -25.26 -8.70 -13.91
N ILE A 171 -24.06 -8.25 -14.27
CA ILE A 171 -23.31 -7.20 -13.54
C ILE A 171 -23.55 -5.80 -14.13
N LYS A 172 -24.58 -5.62 -14.96
CA LYS A 172 -24.99 -4.30 -15.52
C LYS A 172 -25.32 -3.19 -14.50
N LYS A 173 -25.33 -3.47 -13.19
CA LYS A 173 -25.58 -2.46 -12.15
C LYS A 173 -24.34 -1.89 -11.45
N GLU A 174 -23.23 -2.62 -11.33
CA GLU A 174 -22.02 -2.10 -10.65
C GLU A 174 -20.75 -2.76 -11.19
N LYS A 175 -19.59 -2.08 -11.07
CA LYS A 175 -18.47 -2.28 -12.00
C LYS A 175 -17.34 -3.20 -11.51
N TRP A 176 -16.53 -3.53 -12.51
CA TRP A 176 -15.55 -4.60 -12.64
C TRP A 176 -14.35 -4.52 -11.70
N VAL A 177 -13.59 -5.65 -11.69
CA VAL A 177 -11.48 -7.06 -10.32
C VAL A 177 -10.04 -7.44 -10.97
N ALA A 178 -8.99 -6.65 -10.71
CA ALA A 178 -7.71 -6.67 -11.43
C ALA A 178 -6.48 -6.82 -10.49
N TYR A 179 -6.05 -8.06 -10.25
CA TYR A 179 -5.00 -8.47 -9.30
C TYR A 179 -3.59 -7.81 -9.44
N PRO A 180 -2.77 -7.67 -8.37
CA PRO A 180 -1.47 -7.00 -8.39
C PRO A 180 -0.23 -7.90 -8.21
N GLU A 181 0.85 -7.64 -8.96
CA GLU A 181 2.18 -8.24 -8.72
C GLU A 181 3.32 -7.34 -9.27
N TRP A 182 3.47 -6.11 -8.75
CA TRP A 182 4.50 -5.15 -9.22
C TRP A 182 4.99 -4.19 -8.13
N THR A 183 6.09 -3.48 -8.41
CA THR A 183 6.76 -2.51 -7.50
C THR A 183 7.12 -3.11 -6.13
N ASP A 184 6.98 -2.32 -5.07
CA ASP A 184 7.09 -2.61 -3.64
C ASP A 184 6.00 -3.53 -3.08
N GLN A 185 4.98 -3.89 -3.86
CA GLN A 185 3.83 -4.65 -3.35
C GLN A 185 4.13 -6.07 -2.84
N PRO A 186 5.15 -6.82 -3.32
CA PRO A 186 5.59 -8.04 -2.66
C PRO A 186 6.05 -7.78 -1.23
N THR A 187 6.79 -6.69 -1.00
CA THR A 187 7.28 -6.26 0.31
C THR A 187 6.14 -5.79 1.20
N ASN A 188 5.22 -5.00 0.67
CA ASN A 188 4.05 -4.53 1.43
C ASN A 188 3.12 -5.69 1.79
N SER A 189 2.91 -6.66 0.89
CA SER A 189 2.19 -7.91 1.17
C SER A 189 2.87 -8.72 2.27
N LYS A 190 4.20 -8.86 2.21
CA LYS A 190 5.02 -9.50 3.24
C LYS A 190 4.89 -8.79 4.60
N LEU A 191 4.92 -7.46 4.66
CA LEU A 191 4.69 -6.69 5.90
C LEU A 191 3.26 -6.87 6.42
N LEU A 192 2.23 -6.72 5.59
CA LEU A 192 0.81 -6.86 5.97
C LEU A 192 0.48 -8.24 6.54
N VAL A 193 1.04 -9.30 5.96
CA VAL A 193 0.78 -10.70 6.35
C VAL A 193 1.71 -11.17 7.47
N ASP A 194 3.02 -10.93 7.36
CA ASP A 194 4.01 -11.53 8.27
C ASP A 194 4.43 -10.63 9.44
N PHE A 195 4.37 -9.30 9.31
CA PHE A 195 4.71 -8.37 10.39
C PHE A 195 3.46 -7.86 11.11
N PHE A 196 2.60 -7.12 10.42
CA PHE A 196 1.39 -6.52 10.99
C PHE A 196 0.30 -7.56 11.35
N LYS A 197 0.26 -8.70 10.65
CA LYS A 197 -0.75 -9.77 10.77
C LYS A 197 -2.19 -9.26 10.53
N ILE A 198 -2.41 -8.50 9.45
CA ILE A 198 -3.72 -7.94 9.06
C ILE A 198 -4.22 -8.38 7.68
N GLY A 199 -3.53 -9.32 7.03
CA GLY A 199 -3.92 -9.85 5.73
C GLY A 199 -3.56 -11.32 5.55
N VAL A 200 -4.07 -11.90 4.46
CA VAL A 200 -3.81 -13.28 4.04
C VAL A 200 -3.06 -13.24 2.71
N ARG A 201 -1.91 -13.90 2.61
CA ARG A 201 -1.18 -14.00 1.34
C ARG A 201 -1.94 -14.93 0.38
N MET A 202 -2.16 -14.43 -0.84
CA MET A 202 -2.73 -15.18 -1.95
C MET A 202 -1.60 -15.91 -2.70
N ARG A 203 -1.87 -17.15 -3.13
CA ARG A 203 -0.88 -18.04 -3.75
C ARG A 203 -1.05 -18.05 -5.27
N ASN A 204 -0.17 -17.33 -5.97
CA ASN A 204 -0.06 -17.44 -7.43
C ASN A 204 0.68 -18.75 -7.79
N ARG A 205 0.20 -19.51 -8.78
CA ARG A 205 0.79 -20.78 -9.23
C ARG A 205 1.72 -20.64 -10.45
N GLY A 206 2.22 -19.43 -10.71
CA GLY A 206 3.07 -19.16 -11.87
C GLY A 206 2.26 -19.21 -13.16
N GLU A 207 2.60 -20.13 -14.06
CA GLU A 207 1.95 -20.24 -15.39
C GLU A 207 0.46 -20.68 -15.31
N GLU A 208 0.06 -21.43 -14.28
CA GLU A 208 -1.36 -21.72 -14.02
C GLU A 208 -2.15 -20.47 -13.58
N GLY A 209 -1.45 -19.41 -13.15
CA GLY A 209 -2.03 -18.16 -12.68
C GLY A 209 -2.74 -18.28 -11.33
N LEU A 210 -3.83 -17.53 -11.20
CA LEU A 210 -4.63 -17.42 -9.98
C LEU A 210 -5.94 -18.21 -10.14
N SER A 211 -6.21 -19.17 -9.24
CA SER A 211 -7.43 -19.97 -9.27
C SER A 211 -8.57 -19.34 -8.46
N VAL A 212 -9.82 -19.71 -8.80
CA VAL A 212 -11.05 -19.23 -8.14
C VAL A 212 -11.04 -19.58 -6.65
N GLU A 213 -10.65 -20.82 -6.33
CA GLU A 213 -10.70 -21.41 -5.00
C GLU A 213 -9.71 -20.74 -4.04
N GLU A 214 -8.54 -20.32 -4.54
CA GLU A 214 -7.53 -19.60 -3.76
C GLU A 214 -7.99 -18.18 -3.42
N VAL A 215 -8.73 -17.54 -4.32
CA VAL A 215 -9.37 -16.23 -4.07
C VAL A 215 -10.48 -16.37 -3.05
N GLU A 216 -11.36 -17.37 -3.21
CA GLU A 216 -12.42 -17.69 -2.25
C GLU A 216 -11.83 -17.94 -0.87
N ARG A 217 -10.79 -18.79 -0.77
CA ARG A 217 -10.05 -19.06 0.46
C ARG A 217 -9.53 -17.77 1.12
N CYS A 218 -8.96 -16.85 0.35
CA CYS A 218 -8.43 -15.59 0.90
C CYS A 218 -9.54 -14.68 1.43
N ILE A 219 -10.62 -14.49 0.68
CA ILE A 219 -11.73 -13.63 1.10
C ILE A 219 -12.46 -14.23 2.31
N MET A 220 -12.70 -15.54 2.31
CA MET A 220 -13.33 -16.23 3.45
C MET A 220 -12.44 -16.17 4.70
N GLU A 221 -11.12 -16.38 4.60
CA GLU A 221 -10.24 -16.29 5.78
C GLU A 221 -10.15 -14.86 6.35
N VAL A 222 -10.18 -13.82 5.51
CA VAL A 222 -10.18 -12.42 5.95
C VAL A 222 -11.52 -12.01 6.59
N THR A 223 -12.65 -12.58 6.17
CA THR A 223 -13.98 -12.15 6.61
C THR A 223 -14.60 -13.03 7.70
N ASP A 224 -14.55 -14.36 7.55
CA ASP A 224 -15.18 -15.34 8.46
C ASP A 224 -14.18 -16.32 9.10
N GLY A 225 -12.93 -16.33 8.63
CA GLY A 225 -11.89 -17.25 9.05
C GLY A 225 -11.54 -17.19 10.53
N ALA A 226 -10.80 -18.20 10.99
CA ALA A 226 -10.36 -18.26 12.38
C ALA A 226 -9.51 -17.03 12.76
N GLY A 227 -8.74 -16.49 11.81
CA GLY A 227 -7.95 -15.26 11.99
C GLY A 227 -8.73 -13.95 11.82
N ALA A 228 -9.92 -13.95 11.20
CA ALA A 228 -10.62 -12.73 10.76
C ALA A 228 -10.81 -11.69 11.89
N ARG A 229 -11.24 -12.13 13.07
CA ARG A 229 -11.45 -11.24 14.23
C ARG A 229 -10.15 -10.63 14.77
N GLU A 230 -9.05 -11.38 14.73
CA GLU A 230 -7.73 -10.92 15.19
C GLU A 230 -7.10 -9.97 14.16
N MET A 231 -7.18 -10.28 12.87
CA MET A 231 -6.77 -9.38 11.79
C MET A 231 -7.52 -8.05 11.86
N LYS A 232 -8.84 -8.08 12.08
CA LYS A 232 -9.66 -6.88 12.26
C LYS A 232 -9.31 -6.09 13.52
N ARG A 233 -9.03 -6.76 14.65
CA ARG A 233 -8.59 -6.11 15.90
C ARG A 233 -7.28 -5.35 15.67
N ARG A 234 -6.28 -6.02 15.09
CA ARG A 234 -4.98 -5.43 14.74
C ARG A 234 -5.12 -4.26 13.78
N ALA A 235 -5.90 -4.40 12.70
CA ALA A 235 -6.13 -3.32 11.74
C ALA A 235 -6.71 -2.05 12.40
N MET A 236 -7.57 -2.20 13.41
CA MET A 236 -8.08 -1.07 14.20
C MET A 236 -7.00 -0.48 15.13
N GLU A 237 -6.14 -1.30 15.74
CA GLU A 237 -5.03 -0.80 16.59
C GLU A 237 -4.00 -0.01 15.79
N LEU A 238 -3.61 -0.50 14.60
CA LEU A 238 -2.71 0.21 13.68
C LEU A 238 -3.34 1.53 13.19
N LYS A 239 -4.66 1.55 12.94
CA LYS A 239 -5.41 2.76 12.58
C LYS A 239 -5.40 3.82 13.69
N GLU A 240 -5.67 3.44 14.94
CA GLU A 240 -5.67 4.39 16.05
C GLU A 240 -4.24 4.82 16.44
N ALA A 241 -3.23 3.97 16.25
CA ALA A 241 -1.82 4.37 16.35
C ALA A 241 -1.44 5.42 15.30
N ALA A 242 -1.81 5.22 14.02
CA ALA A 242 -1.55 6.16 12.94
C ALA A 242 -2.30 7.51 13.12
N LYS A 243 -3.52 7.49 13.68
CA LYS A 243 -4.22 8.72 14.11
C LYS A 243 -3.48 9.42 15.24
N LYS A 244 -2.98 8.69 16.25
CA LYS A 244 -2.25 9.25 17.38
C LYS A 244 -0.93 9.91 16.93
N ALA A 245 -0.25 9.34 15.95
CA ALA A 245 0.93 9.92 15.31
C ALA A 245 0.67 11.28 14.66
N LEU A 246 -0.53 11.50 14.12
CA LEU A 246 -1.00 12.75 13.51
C LEU A 246 -1.71 13.73 14.49
N GLY A 247 -1.87 13.37 15.76
CA GLY A 247 -2.38 14.28 16.78
C GLY A 247 -1.36 15.37 17.12
N ASP A 248 -1.79 16.48 17.73
CA ASP A 248 -0.94 17.64 18.01
C ASP A 248 0.33 17.28 18.83
N ALA A 249 0.22 16.30 19.72
CA ALA A 249 1.34 15.70 20.47
C ALA A 249 1.80 14.33 19.91
N GLY A 250 1.63 14.11 18.61
CA GLY A 250 1.99 12.89 17.87
C GLY A 250 3.43 12.85 17.36
N SER A 251 3.87 11.68 16.89
CA SER A 251 5.21 11.48 16.34
C SER A 251 5.43 12.23 15.03
N SER A 252 4.49 12.14 14.09
CA SER A 252 4.56 12.79 12.78
C SER A 252 4.60 14.31 12.90
N ASN A 253 3.75 14.90 13.76
CA ASN A 253 3.77 16.35 13.98
C ASN A 253 5.09 16.81 14.59
N ARG A 254 5.63 16.12 15.62
CA ARG A 254 6.98 16.43 16.15
C ARG A 254 8.09 16.31 15.09
N ASN A 255 7.98 15.35 14.17
CA ASN A 255 8.95 15.18 13.08
C ASN A 255 8.83 16.32 12.05
N ILE A 256 7.62 16.83 11.78
CA ILE A 256 7.38 18.03 10.96
C ILE A 256 7.90 19.30 11.67
N ASP A 257 7.55 19.51 12.94
CA ASP A 257 8.01 20.66 13.74
C ASP A 257 9.54 20.73 13.80
N ARG A 258 10.19 19.59 14.01
CA ARG A 258 11.64 19.45 13.98
C ARG A 258 12.22 19.78 12.60
N PHE A 259 11.64 19.27 11.52
CA PHE A 259 12.06 19.56 10.15
C PHE A 259 11.93 21.06 9.82
N ILE A 260 10.83 21.70 10.21
CA ILE A 260 10.62 23.15 10.07
C ILE A 260 11.66 23.93 10.88
N SER A 261 11.91 23.56 12.14
CA SER A 261 12.90 24.21 13.00
C SER A 261 14.30 24.11 12.39
N GLU A 262 14.71 22.91 11.96
CA GLU A 262 15.99 22.68 11.29
C GLU A 262 16.13 23.47 9.99
N ILE A 263 15.05 23.73 9.24
CA ILE A 263 15.05 24.64 8.07
C ILE A 263 15.28 26.08 8.50
N MET A 264 14.51 26.57 9.48
CA MET A 264 14.56 27.96 9.94
C MET A 264 15.94 28.33 10.48
N GLU A 265 16.58 27.46 11.26
CA GLU A 265 17.94 27.64 11.76
C GLU A 265 18.96 27.83 10.63
N ASN A 266 18.91 27.01 9.56
CA ASN A 266 19.80 27.20 8.40
C ASN A 266 19.53 28.54 7.72
N HIS A 267 18.26 28.92 7.58
CA HIS A 267 17.87 30.14 6.89
C HIS A 267 18.35 31.39 7.66
N THR A 268 18.29 31.37 8.99
CA THR A 268 18.86 32.41 9.86
C THR A 268 20.39 32.46 9.74
N ALA A 269 21.06 31.31 9.78
CA ALA A 269 22.52 31.23 9.62
C ALA A 269 23.01 31.77 8.26
N ILE A 270 22.29 31.48 7.18
CA ILE A 270 22.56 32.03 5.84
C ILE A 270 22.40 33.57 5.85
N THR A 271 21.30 34.09 6.41
CA THR A 271 21.09 35.55 6.47
C THR A 271 22.17 36.28 7.26
N PHE A 272 22.56 35.78 8.44
CA PHE A 272 23.63 36.39 9.24
C PHE A 272 24.97 36.44 8.50
N ASN A 273 25.34 35.37 7.80
CA ASN A 273 26.57 35.34 7.00
C ASN A 273 26.51 36.32 5.81
N SER A 274 25.35 36.47 5.16
CA SER A 274 25.16 37.43 4.05
C SER A 274 25.03 38.90 4.48
N SER A 275 24.78 39.17 5.77
CA SER A 275 24.76 40.53 6.35
C SER A 275 26.10 40.96 6.95
N SER A 276 27.12 40.09 6.87
CA SER A 276 28.44 40.28 7.50
C SER A 276 29.58 40.38 6.48
N SER A 277 29.27 40.68 5.21
CA SER A 277 30.16 40.69 4.04
C SER A 277 29.98 41.93 3.18
#